data_AF-A0A9W7WAG0-F1
#
_entry.id   AF-A0A9W7WAG0-F1
#
_cell.length_a   1.000
_cell.length_b   1.000
_cell.length_c   1.000
_cell.angle_alpha   90.00
_cell.angle_beta   90.00
_cell.angle_gamma   90.00
#
_symmetry.space_group_name_H-M   'P 1'
#
loop_
_entity.id
_entity.type
_entity.pdbx_description
1 polymer ?
#
loop_
_entity_poly.entity_id
_entity_poly.type
_entity_poly.pdbx_seq_one_letter_code
_entity_poly.pdbx_strand_id
1 'polypeptide(L)'
;ETSQKPSRNDSRNTSTTHQRSCSESGAAGATNQPQRTEPGDRGAANQPSQNQSMGEGSVRNASLNATTSGVRTEDTYPFSNLKTLQACDMSRLSFIREHTVLIYTQYLLNNGFIAPHTGKAFWDGLHVKLPHLYTHHVPLSRWGVTREALKQLTRGHFSIGDVQSAIMSYNSDYKNKWTFEVLSHYAQRLQKEDRNLETVIPKMAKLAWELPELIRKGIPLLRSQQTKAITLSQQQIACLLANAFFCTFPHRNNTKPGSEYATFPTINFSSLFSNHPKDAAKEAQKAQKLRAIFQYFHTVTNEDPHQPEVLKPDGLVTFERICIPQEQLPKWKNEKKLLRNLHVSSKGSIEEEGSGLLQVDFACKYIGGGVLGTGLVQEEILFLMSPELIVSRLFTEKLDHNECLRITGAQIYSSYSGYSRSFEWAGPYHDKTKRDKWRRRYRQIVAIDALDFKNPKDQYTKENITRELNKAYVGFRRDPDIPPGCLPAIATGNWGCGAFGGDPKLKALIQLMAAAVAERDMAYFTFGNDHVAKELQNAYNHLKTHKVTVDQLYKVLIDYCGHARERSDLYVFIFKKIGVQPSQL
;
A
#
# COMPACT_ATOMS: atom_id res chain seq x y z
N GLU A 1 18.48 5.98 65.99
CA GLU A 1 19.14 6.99 65.13
C GLU A 1 19.79 6.30 63.93
N THR A 2 19.48 6.81 62.75
CA THR A 2 20.22 6.78 61.47
C THR A 2 21.15 5.61 61.06
N SER A 3 20.79 5.08 59.87
CA SER A 3 21.66 4.82 58.70
C SER A 3 22.60 3.60 58.67
N GLN A 4 22.40 2.70 57.69
CA GLN A 4 23.24 2.57 56.47
C GLN A 4 22.75 1.46 55.51
N LYS A 5 22.99 1.66 54.20
CA LYS A 5 22.67 0.80 53.04
C LYS A 5 23.43 -0.54 53.03
N PRO A 6 23.10 -1.48 52.11
CA PRO A 6 23.96 -1.58 50.93
C PRO A 6 23.25 -1.77 49.57
N SER A 7 24.07 -1.53 48.56
CA SER A 7 23.93 -1.53 47.10
C SER A 7 23.29 -2.75 46.43
N ARG A 8 22.54 -2.52 45.35
CA ARG A 8 22.53 -3.39 44.16
C ARG A 8 22.54 -2.57 42.88
N ASN A 9 23.53 -2.90 42.05
CA ASN A 9 23.64 -2.54 40.63
C ASN A 9 22.46 -3.10 39.85
N ASP A 10 21.88 -2.29 38.96
CA ASP A 10 21.34 -2.79 37.70
C ASP A 10 21.39 -1.65 36.67
N SER A 11 22.32 -1.78 35.73
CA SER A 11 22.44 -0.95 34.54
C SER A 11 21.48 -1.48 33.46
N ARG A 12 20.33 -0.83 33.30
CA ARG A 12 19.53 -0.92 32.07
C ARG A 12 19.50 0.43 31.38
N ASN A 13 20.40 0.59 30.41
CA ASN A 13 20.30 1.64 29.40
C ASN A 13 19.16 1.29 28.43
N THR A 14 17.96 1.80 28.70
CA THR A 14 16.91 1.90 27.69
C THR A 14 17.07 3.21 26.93
N SER A 15 17.69 3.14 25.76
CA SER A 15 17.67 4.22 24.77
C SER A 15 16.26 4.28 24.15
N THR A 16 15.46 5.26 24.57
CA THR A 16 14.20 5.63 23.93
C THR A 16 14.50 6.49 22.70
N THR A 17 14.54 5.87 21.53
CA THR A 17 14.59 6.57 20.24
C THR A 17 13.18 7.02 19.84
N HIS A 18 12.97 8.32 19.76
CA HIS A 18 11.76 8.92 19.18
C HIS A 18 11.61 8.53 17.69
N GLN A 19 10.68 7.64 17.37
CA GLN A 19 10.23 7.40 16.00
C GLN A 19 9.14 8.41 15.63
N ARG A 20 9.45 9.36 14.74
CA ARG A 20 8.43 10.12 14.00
C ARG A 20 7.77 9.20 12.97
N SER A 21 6.45 9.24 12.91
CA SER A 21 5.62 8.40 12.04
C SER A 21 5.84 8.74 10.56
N CYS A 22 5.58 7.76 9.68
CA CYS A 22 5.54 7.88 8.22
C CYS A 22 4.56 8.95 7.68
N SER A 23 3.90 9.73 8.55
CA SER A 23 2.91 10.73 8.22
C SER A 23 3.43 12.16 8.18
N GLU A 24 4.60 12.46 8.75
CA GLU A 24 5.08 13.86 8.88
C GLU A 24 6.60 13.97 8.69
N SER A 25 7.04 14.17 7.46
CA SER A 25 8.35 14.74 7.16
C SER A 25 8.18 16.15 6.60
N GLY A 26 8.28 17.18 7.46
CA GLY A 26 8.41 18.57 7.03
C GLY A 26 8.20 19.63 8.11
N ALA A 27 9.24 20.43 8.34
CA ALA A 27 9.31 21.74 9.00
C ALA A 27 9.26 21.81 10.55
N ALA A 28 10.44 22.02 11.15
CA ALA A 28 10.60 22.82 12.37
C ALA A 28 11.33 24.11 11.97
N GLY A 29 10.67 25.26 12.12
CA GLY A 29 11.28 26.57 11.95
C GLY A 29 11.72 27.12 13.30
N ALA A 30 12.96 27.60 13.38
CA ALA A 30 13.42 28.47 14.44
C ALA A 30 13.99 29.74 13.80
N THR A 31 13.46 30.87 14.25
CA THR A 31 13.77 32.26 13.92
C THR A 31 15.21 32.65 14.29
N ASN A 32 15.89 33.41 13.43
CA ASN A 32 16.63 34.62 13.85
C ASN A 32 17.04 35.50 12.64
N GLN A 33 17.00 36.80 12.88
CA GLN A 33 17.21 37.94 11.96
C GLN A 33 18.71 38.19 11.61
N PRO A 34 19.00 39.07 10.61
CA PRO A 34 20.26 39.05 9.85
C PRO A 34 21.25 40.15 10.27
N GLN A 35 22.55 39.89 10.07
CA GLN A 35 23.55 40.96 9.91
C GLN A 35 24.52 40.65 8.77
N ARG A 36 24.79 41.70 7.99
CA ARG A 36 25.65 41.78 6.80
C ARG A 36 27.13 41.80 7.18
N THR A 37 27.97 41.18 6.36
CA THR A 37 29.24 41.72 5.82
C THR A 37 29.77 40.82 4.68
N GLU A 38 30.17 41.44 3.56
CA GLU A 38 30.91 40.82 2.43
C GLU A 38 32.45 40.97 2.63
N PRO A 39 33.33 40.63 1.66
CA PRO A 39 33.75 39.27 1.31
C PRO A 39 35.29 39.09 1.42
N GLY A 40 35.75 37.83 1.53
CA GLY A 40 37.18 37.49 1.58
C GLY A 40 37.45 36.15 0.92
N ASP A 41 38.28 36.20 -0.11
CA ASP A 41 38.55 35.22 -1.15
C ASP A 41 39.51 34.07 -0.71
N ARG A 42 39.24 32.86 -1.25
CA ARG A 42 40.17 31.80 -1.73
C ARG A 42 39.88 30.36 -1.25
N GLY A 43 39.67 29.46 -2.22
CA GLY A 43 40.36 28.16 -2.24
C GLY A 43 39.55 26.85 -2.22
N ALA A 44 39.16 26.40 -3.41
CA ALA A 44 39.20 25.01 -3.91
C ALA A 44 38.29 23.88 -3.35
N ALA A 45 37.49 23.34 -4.30
CA ALA A 45 37.20 21.93 -4.59
C ALA A 45 36.34 21.07 -3.63
N ASN A 46 35.04 20.94 -3.96
CA ASN A 46 34.43 19.69 -4.46
C ASN A 46 32.89 19.84 -4.52
N GLN A 47 32.33 19.85 -5.73
CA GLN A 47 30.89 19.86 -5.98
C GLN A 47 30.28 18.46 -5.78
N PRO A 48 29.10 18.32 -5.15
CA PRO A 48 28.31 17.09 -5.23
C PRO A 48 27.46 17.07 -6.51
N SER A 49 27.57 15.97 -7.24
CA SER A 49 26.86 15.69 -8.49
C SER A 49 25.34 15.54 -8.29
N GLN A 50 24.64 16.49 -8.91
CA GLN A 50 23.33 16.50 -9.55
C GLN A 50 22.37 15.30 -9.33
N ASN A 51 21.24 15.63 -8.68
CA ASN A 51 19.94 15.01 -8.90
C ASN A 51 19.55 15.10 -10.38
N GLN A 52 19.42 13.96 -11.07
CA GLN A 52 18.85 13.93 -12.40
C GLN A 52 17.36 13.58 -12.37
N SER A 53 16.62 14.50 -13.00
CA SER A 53 15.23 14.49 -13.42
C SER A 53 14.83 13.19 -14.13
N MET A 54 13.75 12.55 -13.67
CA MET A 54 13.05 11.51 -14.42
C MET A 54 12.20 12.19 -15.51
N GLY A 55 12.58 11.96 -16.76
CA GLY A 55 11.97 12.54 -17.96
C GLY A 55 10.60 11.95 -18.32
N GLU A 56 9.91 12.70 -19.19
CA GLU A 56 8.50 12.65 -19.56
C GLU A 56 8.10 11.47 -20.47
N GLY A 57 6.87 10.99 -20.26
CA GLY A 57 5.85 10.61 -21.26
C GLY A 57 6.15 9.64 -22.42
N SER A 58 5.32 8.58 -22.54
CA SER A 58 4.63 8.30 -23.81
C SER A 58 3.46 7.34 -23.62
N VAL A 59 2.27 7.78 -24.07
CA VAL A 59 1.18 6.93 -24.56
C VAL A 59 1.23 6.99 -26.08
N ARG A 60 1.49 5.87 -26.77
CA ARG A 60 0.79 5.36 -27.97
C ARG A 60 1.56 4.25 -28.70
N ASN A 61 0.78 3.28 -29.19
CA ASN A 61 1.14 2.25 -30.17
C ASN A 61 1.67 2.84 -31.48
N ALA A 62 2.79 2.31 -31.98
CA ALA A 62 3.06 2.06 -33.39
C ALA A 62 4.29 1.15 -33.52
N SER A 63 4.11 -0.03 -34.12
CA SER A 63 5.19 -0.91 -34.54
C SER A 63 6.09 -0.20 -35.56
N LEU A 64 7.42 -0.29 -35.39
CA LEU A 64 8.40 -0.26 -36.49
C LEU A 64 9.76 -0.77 -35.96
N ASN A 65 10.33 -1.72 -36.71
CA ASN A 65 11.59 -2.38 -36.43
C ASN A 65 12.78 -1.43 -36.60
N ALA A 66 13.71 -1.43 -35.64
CA ALA A 66 15.07 -0.95 -35.85
C ALA A 66 16.07 -1.80 -35.06
N THR A 67 16.93 -2.50 -35.79
CA THR A 67 18.04 -3.32 -35.32
C THR A 67 19.21 -2.44 -34.87
N THR A 68 19.56 -2.51 -33.59
CA THR A 68 20.88 -2.12 -33.06
C THR A 68 21.40 -3.26 -32.19
N SER A 69 22.65 -3.65 -32.45
CA SER A 69 23.37 -4.73 -31.79
C SER A 69 23.75 -4.34 -30.36
N GLY A 70 22.86 -4.62 -29.42
CA GLY A 70 23.12 -4.71 -27.98
C GLY A 70 22.56 -6.02 -27.47
N VAL A 71 23.19 -6.64 -26.47
CA VAL A 71 22.70 -7.87 -25.82
C VAL A 71 21.22 -7.68 -25.48
N ARG A 72 20.36 -8.47 -26.12
CA ARG A 72 18.91 -8.29 -26.10
C ARG A 72 18.36 -8.63 -24.71
N THR A 73 17.27 -8.00 -24.32
CA THR A 73 16.42 -8.37 -23.15
C THR A 73 15.80 -9.78 -23.24
N GLU A 74 16.19 -10.57 -24.25
CA GLU A 74 15.75 -11.94 -24.54
C GLU A 74 16.37 -13.01 -23.60
N ASP A 75 17.35 -12.67 -22.76
CA ASP A 75 18.04 -13.65 -21.87
C ASP A 75 17.39 -13.83 -20.48
N THR A 76 16.33 -13.09 -20.16
CA THR A 76 15.58 -13.30 -18.89
C THR A 76 14.53 -14.38 -19.07
N TYR A 77 14.01 -14.96 -17.98
CA TYR A 77 12.94 -15.95 -18.10
C TYR A 77 11.73 -15.32 -18.84
N PRO A 78 11.17 -15.96 -19.89
CA PRO A 78 10.10 -15.35 -20.67
C PRO A 78 8.89 -15.01 -19.81
N PHE A 79 8.43 -13.76 -19.89
CA PHE A 79 7.31 -13.29 -19.07
C PHE A 79 6.03 -14.13 -19.29
N SER A 80 5.77 -14.54 -20.53
CA SER A 80 4.63 -15.38 -20.91
C SER A 80 4.63 -16.78 -20.26
N ASN A 81 5.78 -17.24 -19.77
CA ASN A 81 5.91 -18.53 -19.08
C ASN A 81 5.65 -18.41 -17.56
N LEU A 82 5.50 -17.19 -17.03
CA LEU A 82 5.20 -16.99 -15.62
C LEU A 82 3.77 -17.42 -15.31
N LYS A 83 3.61 -18.16 -14.22
CA LYS A 83 2.30 -18.62 -13.77
C LYS A 83 1.44 -17.46 -13.29
N THR A 84 0.16 -17.48 -13.64
CA THR A 84 -0.83 -16.49 -13.22
C THR A 84 -1.93 -17.12 -12.36
N LEU A 85 -2.67 -16.30 -11.64
CA LEU A 85 -3.81 -16.69 -10.79
C LEU A 85 -4.90 -17.42 -11.57
N GLN A 86 -5.04 -17.16 -12.88
CA GLN A 86 -6.05 -17.80 -13.73
C GLN A 86 -5.75 -19.28 -13.98
N ALA A 87 -4.51 -19.73 -13.80
CA ALA A 87 -4.14 -21.13 -13.90
C ALA A 87 -4.65 -21.98 -12.72
N CYS A 88 -5.37 -21.37 -11.77
CA CYS A 88 -5.67 -21.95 -10.46
C CYS A 88 -7.14 -21.76 -10.09
N ASP A 89 -7.77 -22.79 -9.53
CA ASP A 89 -9.10 -22.65 -8.95
C ASP A 89 -9.02 -21.98 -7.57
N MET A 90 -9.15 -20.66 -7.55
CA MET A 90 -9.19 -19.83 -6.33
C MET A 90 -10.47 -20.02 -5.49
N SER A 91 -11.41 -20.89 -5.92
CA SER A 91 -12.66 -21.15 -5.19
C SER A 91 -12.49 -22.02 -3.95
N ARG A 92 -11.38 -22.75 -3.85
CA ARG A 92 -10.94 -23.40 -2.62
C ARG A 92 -10.25 -22.37 -1.72
N LEU A 93 -10.97 -21.33 -1.34
CA LEU A 93 -10.64 -20.64 -0.11
C LEU A 93 -10.75 -21.67 0.99
N SER A 94 -9.60 -22.11 1.48
CA SER A 94 -9.57 -22.82 2.74
C SER A 94 -10.26 -21.94 3.76
N PHE A 95 -11.06 -22.58 4.59
CA PHE A 95 -11.60 -21.96 5.78
C PHE A 95 -10.41 -21.58 6.65
N ILE A 96 -9.87 -20.38 6.44
CA ILE A 96 -9.10 -19.70 7.47
C ILE A 96 -10.02 -19.75 8.68
N ARG A 97 -9.54 -20.36 9.77
CA ARG A 97 -10.37 -20.64 10.95
C ARG A 97 -11.16 -19.40 11.41
N GLU A 98 -10.63 -18.21 11.17
CA GLU A 98 -11.24 -16.93 11.48
C GLU A 98 -11.48 -16.06 10.23
N HIS A 99 -12.43 -16.48 9.38
CA HIS A 99 -12.88 -15.73 8.21
C HIS A 99 -14.27 -15.12 8.43
N THR A 100 -14.34 -13.79 8.52
CA THR A 100 -15.61 -13.06 8.57
C THR A 100 -16.09 -12.69 7.17
N VAL A 101 -17.21 -13.27 6.76
CA VAL A 101 -17.89 -12.91 5.50
C VAL A 101 -19.11 -12.02 5.82
N LEU A 102 -19.19 -10.86 5.17
CA LEU A 102 -20.24 -9.84 5.36
C LEU A 102 -21.40 -9.93 4.35
N ILE A 103 -21.37 -10.93 3.47
CA ILE A 103 -22.42 -11.20 2.49
C ILE A 103 -23.04 -12.58 2.72
N TYR A 104 -24.28 -12.76 2.30
CA TYR A 104 -24.98 -14.03 2.44
C TYR A 104 -24.54 -15.00 1.34
N THR A 105 -23.50 -15.79 1.63
CA THR A 105 -22.82 -16.65 0.65
C THR A 105 -23.75 -17.66 -0.01
N GLN A 106 -24.65 -18.31 0.73
CA GLN A 106 -25.59 -19.26 0.16
C GLN A 106 -26.54 -18.60 -0.86
N TYR A 107 -26.96 -17.36 -0.60
CA TYR A 107 -27.81 -16.61 -1.52
C TYR A 107 -27.06 -16.21 -2.80
N LEU A 108 -25.80 -15.81 -2.69
CA LEU A 108 -24.92 -15.59 -3.85
C LEU A 108 -24.76 -16.86 -4.68
N LEU A 109 -24.46 -17.99 -4.04
CA LEU A 109 -24.23 -19.26 -4.72
C LEU A 109 -25.48 -19.80 -5.41
N ASN A 110 -26.66 -19.64 -4.79
CA ASN A 110 -27.92 -20.17 -5.32
C ASN A 110 -28.58 -19.25 -6.35
N ASN A 111 -28.51 -17.93 -6.16
CA ASN A 111 -29.29 -16.96 -6.94
C ASN A 111 -28.43 -16.01 -7.78
N GLY A 112 -27.11 -15.99 -7.57
CA GLY A 112 -26.22 -15.07 -8.28
C GLY A 112 -26.41 -13.60 -7.86
N PHE A 113 -26.91 -13.33 -6.66
CA PHE A 113 -27.07 -11.97 -6.14
C PHE A 113 -26.31 -11.79 -4.84
N ILE A 114 -25.64 -10.65 -4.70
CA ILE A 114 -24.96 -10.28 -3.46
C ILE A 114 -25.95 -9.61 -2.51
N ALA A 115 -26.17 -10.20 -1.34
CA ALA A 115 -27.00 -9.65 -0.28
C ALA A 115 -26.18 -9.49 1.02
N PRO A 116 -26.39 -8.43 1.82
CA PRO A 116 -25.76 -8.30 3.13
C PRO A 116 -26.11 -9.46 4.05
N HIS A 117 -25.12 -9.99 4.78
CA HIS A 117 -25.37 -10.96 5.83
C HIS A 117 -25.76 -10.25 7.13
N THR A 118 -26.86 -10.69 7.74
CA THR A 118 -27.31 -10.16 9.04
C THR A 118 -26.61 -10.91 10.17
N GLY A 119 -26.05 -10.16 11.12
CA GLY A 119 -25.39 -10.72 12.29
C GLY A 119 -25.41 -9.74 13.47
N LYS A 120 -24.66 -10.06 14.51
CA LYS A 120 -24.62 -9.24 15.73
C LYS A 120 -23.87 -7.91 15.48
N ALA A 121 -24.40 -6.83 16.03
CA ALA A 121 -23.74 -5.54 16.12
C ALA A 121 -22.81 -5.49 17.35
N PHE A 122 -21.67 -4.81 17.22
CA PHE A 122 -20.66 -4.72 18.28
C PHE A 122 -20.23 -3.27 18.50
N TRP A 123 -20.02 -2.93 19.77
CA TRP A 123 -19.41 -1.69 20.22
C TRP A 123 -18.35 -2.01 21.26
N ASP A 124 -17.23 -2.56 20.82
CA ASP A 124 -16.14 -3.04 21.68
C ASP A 124 -14.77 -2.73 21.07
N GLY A 125 -13.70 -3.13 21.75
CA GLY A 125 -12.33 -2.99 21.26
C GLY A 125 -11.91 -4.05 20.25
N LEU A 126 -12.78 -4.96 19.81
CA LEU A 126 -12.45 -6.05 18.87
C LEU A 126 -13.05 -5.83 17.48
N HIS A 127 -14.00 -4.91 17.36
CA HIS A 127 -14.71 -4.59 16.12
C HIS A 127 -14.57 -3.13 15.73
N VAL A 128 -14.87 -2.83 14.46
CA VAL A 128 -15.04 -1.46 13.99
C VAL A 128 -16.24 -0.83 14.68
N LYS A 129 -16.01 0.31 15.34
CA LYS A 129 -17.06 1.15 15.90
C LYS A 129 -17.81 1.90 14.79
N LEU A 130 -18.93 1.32 14.34
CA LEU A 130 -19.74 1.88 13.25
C LEU A 130 -20.47 3.16 13.69
N PRO A 131 -20.47 4.23 12.88
CA PRO A 131 -21.08 5.52 13.24
C PRO A 131 -22.50 5.44 13.80
N HIS A 132 -23.35 4.57 13.24
CA HIS A 132 -24.75 4.45 13.63
C HIS A 132 -24.99 3.77 14.99
N LEU A 133 -23.97 3.11 15.54
CA LEU A 133 -24.01 2.47 16.86
C LEU A 133 -23.50 3.40 17.98
N TYR A 134 -22.97 4.58 17.64
CA TYR A 134 -22.46 5.54 18.61
C TYR A 134 -23.59 6.21 19.38
N THR A 135 -23.78 5.78 20.63
CA THR A 135 -24.76 6.34 21.55
C THR A 135 -24.03 7.18 22.60
N HIS A 136 -24.11 8.51 22.48
CA HIS A 136 -23.74 9.44 23.56
C HIS A 136 -24.98 10.22 23.97
N HIS A 137 -25.10 10.46 25.28
CA HIS A 137 -26.24 11.10 25.94
C HIS A 137 -26.32 12.60 25.61
N VAL A 138 -26.92 12.95 24.48
CA VAL A 138 -27.27 14.32 24.06
C VAL A 138 -28.67 14.24 23.40
N PRO A 139 -29.48 15.31 23.32
CA PRO A 139 -30.89 15.23 22.90
C PRO A 139 -31.10 14.62 21.50
N LEU A 140 -30.10 14.70 20.63
CA LEU A 140 -30.02 13.99 19.35
C LEU A 140 -28.75 13.14 19.34
N SER A 141 -28.86 11.87 18.95
CA SER A 141 -27.68 11.02 18.74
C SER A 141 -26.79 11.59 17.62
N ARG A 142 -25.46 11.44 17.74
CA ARG A 142 -24.51 11.86 16.69
C ARG A 142 -24.92 11.33 15.32
N TRP A 143 -25.37 10.07 15.26
CA TRP A 143 -25.87 9.47 14.02
C TRP A 143 -27.15 10.13 13.50
N GLY A 144 -28.06 10.55 14.37
CA GLY A 144 -29.24 11.32 13.96
C GLY A 144 -28.84 12.62 13.24
N VAL A 145 -27.89 13.36 13.80
CA VAL A 145 -27.32 14.58 13.18
C VAL A 145 -26.63 14.25 11.86
N THR A 146 -25.76 13.23 11.84
CA THR A 146 -25.06 12.78 10.63
C THR A 146 -26.05 12.39 9.53
N ARG A 147 -27.06 11.58 9.85
CA ARG A 147 -28.06 11.12 8.90
C ARG A 147 -28.87 12.27 8.33
N GLU A 148 -29.28 13.25 9.13
CA GLU A 148 -30.05 14.39 8.61
C GLU A 148 -29.17 15.32 7.76
N ALA A 149 -27.92 15.58 8.17
CA ALA A 149 -26.98 16.38 7.39
C ALA A 149 -26.67 15.74 6.02
N LEU A 150 -26.39 14.43 6.00
CA LEU A 150 -26.26 13.68 4.75
C LEU A 150 -27.57 13.67 3.96
N LYS A 151 -28.72 13.68 4.64
CA LYS A 151 -30.01 13.72 3.98
C LYS A 151 -30.27 14.98 3.17
N GLN A 152 -29.84 16.10 3.71
CA GLN A 152 -29.97 17.39 3.03
C GLN A 152 -29.12 17.44 1.76
N LEU A 153 -27.93 16.81 1.76
CA LEU A 153 -27.08 16.74 0.56
C LEU A 153 -27.67 15.94 -0.60
N THR A 154 -28.73 15.15 -0.37
CA THR A 154 -29.44 14.45 -1.47
C THR A 154 -30.65 15.22 -1.99
N ARG A 155 -31.02 16.34 -1.36
CA ARG A 155 -32.22 17.12 -1.69
C ARG A 155 -31.81 18.35 -2.51
N GLY A 156 -31.95 18.27 -3.83
CA GLY A 156 -31.75 19.42 -4.72
C GLY A 156 -30.29 19.84 -4.89
N HIS A 157 -30.07 21.12 -5.19
CA HIS A 157 -28.74 21.69 -5.39
C HIS A 157 -28.03 21.89 -4.04
N PHE A 158 -26.74 21.58 -4.00
CA PHE A 158 -25.86 21.83 -2.85
C PHE A 158 -24.59 22.56 -3.32
N SER A 159 -23.95 23.27 -2.40
CA SER A 159 -22.61 23.82 -2.56
C SER A 159 -21.57 23.00 -1.80
N ILE A 160 -20.29 23.14 -2.12
CA ILE A 160 -19.22 22.56 -1.29
C ILE A 160 -19.24 23.12 0.14
N GLY A 161 -19.73 24.34 0.32
CA GLY A 161 -19.99 24.90 1.65
C GLY A 161 -21.01 24.09 2.46
N ASP A 162 -22.01 23.51 1.81
CA ASP A 162 -22.99 22.63 2.45
C ASP A 162 -22.37 21.28 2.82
N VAL A 163 -21.47 20.74 1.99
CA VAL A 163 -20.69 19.53 2.32
C VAL A 163 -19.81 19.76 3.54
N GLN A 164 -19.10 20.89 3.59
CA GLN A 164 -18.31 21.29 4.75
C GLN A 164 -19.21 21.44 5.99
N SER A 165 -20.34 22.13 5.87
CA SER A 165 -21.28 22.35 6.97
C SER A 165 -21.85 21.04 7.51
N ALA A 166 -22.20 20.11 6.62
CA ALA A 166 -22.64 18.78 6.98
C ALA A 166 -21.56 18.04 7.78
N ILE A 167 -20.32 17.97 7.28
CA ILE A 167 -19.20 17.29 7.97
C ILE A 167 -18.92 17.91 9.35
N MET A 168 -19.01 19.25 9.45
CA MET A 168 -18.74 19.97 10.68
C MET A 168 -19.86 19.86 11.71
N SER A 169 -21.11 19.63 11.30
CA SER A 169 -22.26 19.51 12.21
C SER A 169 -22.11 18.40 13.26
N TYR A 170 -21.36 17.33 12.94
CA TYR A 170 -21.06 16.21 13.83
C TYR A 170 -19.56 16.07 14.16
N ASN A 171 -18.73 17.05 13.80
CA ASN A 171 -17.30 17.11 14.11
C ASN A 171 -16.89 18.50 14.67
N SER A 172 -17.74 19.10 15.50
CA SER A 172 -17.56 20.46 16.05
C SER A 172 -16.19 20.69 16.73
N ASP A 173 -15.63 19.67 17.36
CA ASP A 173 -14.31 19.72 18.05
C ASP A 173 -13.12 20.02 17.11
N TYR A 174 -13.35 19.97 15.80
CA TYR A 174 -12.36 20.18 14.75
C TYR A 174 -12.55 21.49 13.97
N LYS A 175 -13.49 22.37 14.39
CA LYS A 175 -13.84 23.62 13.67
C LYS A 175 -12.66 24.53 13.32
N ASN A 176 -11.63 24.56 14.18
CA ASN A 176 -10.43 25.38 13.98
C ASN A 176 -9.19 24.55 13.55
N LYS A 177 -9.39 23.27 13.20
CA LYS A 177 -8.31 22.32 12.87
C LYS A 177 -8.43 21.78 11.46
N TRP A 178 -9.65 21.56 10.99
CA TRP A 178 -9.92 21.03 9.65
C TRP A 178 -10.23 22.16 8.69
N THR A 179 -9.55 22.15 7.56
CA THR A 179 -9.82 23.04 6.43
C THR A 179 -10.23 22.22 5.21
N PHE A 180 -11.03 22.84 4.35
CA PHE A 180 -11.60 22.23 3.15
C PHE A 180 -11.13 22.92 1.86
N GLU A 181 -10.03 23.69 1.95
CA GLU A 181 -9.50 24.50 0.84
C GLU A 181 -9.27 23.67 -0.43
N VAL A 182 -8.71 22.45 -0.30
CA VAL A 182 -8.45 21.57 -1.45
C VAL A 182 -9.77 21.15 -2.10
N LEU A 183 -10.78 20.76 -1.31
CA LEU A 183 -12.07 20.31 -1.83
C LEU A 183 -12.80 21.47 -2.54
N SER A 184 -12.78 22.66 -1.92
CA SER A 184 -13.38 23.87 -2.50
C SER A 184 -12.69 24.28 -3.80
N HIS A 185 -11.35 24.33 -3.83
CA HIS A 185 -10.60 24.69 -5.04
C HIS A 185 -10.75 23.65 -6.15
N TYR A 186 -10.79 22.36 -5.79
CA TYR A 186 -11.06 21.30 -6.75
C TYR A 186 -12.43 21.49 -7.42
N ALA A 187 -13.48 21.76 -6.66
CA ALA A 187 -14.82 22.00 -7.20
C ALA A 187 -14.93 23.28 -8.05
N GLN A 188 -14.15 24.32 -7.75
CA GLN A 188 -14.11 25.56 -8.52
C GLN A 188 -13.34 25.42 -9.85
N ARG A 189 -12.41 24.47 -9.93
CA ARG A 189 -11.50 24.27 -11.07
C ARG A 189 -11.78 22.98 -11.82
N LEU A 190 -13.01 22.45 -11.74
CA LEU A 190 -13.39 21.24 -12.45
C LEU A 190 -13.19 21.41 -13.96
N GLN A 191 -12.44 20.49 -14.56
CA GLN A 191 -12.43 20.34 -16.01
C GLN A 191 -13.83 19.89 -16.47
N LYS A 192 -14.15 20.05 -17.76
CA LYS A 192 -15.50 19.74 -18.28
C LYS A 192 -15.89 18.27 -18.01
N GLU A 193 -14.89 17.39 -18.01
CA GLU A 193 -14.95 15.96 -17.78
C GLU A 193 -15.15 15.61 -16.29
N ASP A 194 -14.82 16.51 -15.37
CA ASP A 194 -14.93 16.35 -13.90
C ASP A 194 -16.25 16.95 -13.34
N ARG A 195 -17.17 17.43 -14.18
CA ARG A 195 -18.45 18.05 -13.78
C ARG A 195 -19.49 17.05 -13.26
N ASN A 196 -19.08 15.90 -12.75
CA ASN A 196 -19.99 14.91 -12.17
C ASN A 196 -20.19 15.10 -10.65
N LEU A 197 -19.46 15.99 -9.97
CA LEU A 197 -19.55 16.17 -8.51
C LEU A 197 -20.97 16.44 -8.01
N GLU A 198 -21.73 17.28 -8.72
CA GLU A 198 -23.12 17.59 -8.39
C GLU A 198 -24.02 16.34 -8.41
N THR A 199 -23.64 15.31 -9.16
CA THR A 199 -24.36 14.03 -9.21
C THR A 199 -23.76 12.99 -8.27
N VAL A 200 -22.45 13.00 -8.07
CA VAL A 200 -21.71 11.97 -7.33
C VAL A 200 -21.84 12.17 -5.83
N ILE A 201 -21.72 13.40 -5.31
CA ILE A 201 -21.81 13.67 -3.86
C ILE A 201 -23.18 13.28 -3.28
N PRO A 202 -24.33 13.58 -3.91
CA PRO A 202 -25.63 13.10 -3.43
C PRO A 202 -25.71 11.57 -3.37
N LYS A 203 -25.18 10.89 -4.38
CA LYS A 203 -25.13 9.42 -4.41
C LYS A 203 -24.22 8.85 -3.32
N MET A 204 -23.08 9.50 -3.05
CA MET A 204 -22.21 9.16 -1.91
C MET A 204 -22.93 9.38 -0.58
N ALA A 205 -23.66 10.49 -0.41
CA ALA A 205 -24.38 10.79 0.82
C ALA A 205 -25.49 9.76 1.09
N LYS A 206 -26.21 9.33 0.04
CA LYS A 206 -27.16 8.22 0.09
C LYS A 206 -26.46 6.92 0.53
N LEU A 207 -25.37 6.53 -0.13
CA LEU A 207 -24.59 5.35 0.27
C LEU A 207 -24.14 5.43 1.73
N ALA A 208 -23.70 6.59 2.19
CA ALA A 208 -23.22 6.78 3.54
C ALA A 208 -24.33 6.62 4.59
N TRP A 209 -25.53 7.18 4.34
CA TRP A 209 -26.65 7.04 5.26
C TRP A 209 -27.22 5.61 5.28
N GLU A 210 -27.00 4.80 4.22
CA GLU A 210 -27.49 3.40 4.06
C GLU A 210 -26.60 2.39 4.82
N LEU A 211 -25.68 2.90 5.63
CA LEU A 211 -24.75 2.10 6.42
C LEU A 211 -25.42 1.00 7.27
N PRO A 212 -26.49 1.29 8.05
CA PRO A 212 -27.19 0.25 8.82
C PRO A 212 -27.77 -0.88 7.94
N GLU A 213 -28.20 -0.55 6.73
CA GLU A 213 -28.84 -1.46 5.80
C GLU A 213 -27.81 -2.32 5.04
N LEU A 214 -26.63 -1.77 4.75
CA LEU A 214 -25.56 -2.46 4.00
C LEU A 214 -24.57 -3.20 4.90
N ILE A 215 -24.33 -2.72 6.13
CA ILE A 215 -23.41 -3.31 7.10
C ILE A 215 -24.20 -3.83 8.30
N ARG A 216 -24.80 -5.01 8.13
CA ARG A 216 -25.66 -5.67 9.14
C ARG A 216 -24.93 -6.65 10.05
N LYS A 217 -23.61 -6.68 10.01
CA LYS A 217 -22.73 -7.56 10.79
C LYS A 217 -21.51 -6.77 11.25
N GLY A 218 -21.08 -6.97 12.49
CA GLY A 218 -19.82 -6.39 12.97
C GLY A 218 -18.63 -6.74 12.09
N ILE A 219 -17.78 -5.75 11.83
CA ILE A 219 -16.51 -5.91 11.12
C ILE A 219 -15.42 -6.11 12.18
N PRO A 220 -14.76 -7.27 12.28
CA PRO A 220 -13.68 -7.45 13.25
C PRO A 220 -12.47 -6.59 12.88
N LEU A 221 -11.70 -6.18 13.88
CA LEU A 221 -10.38 -5.59 13.67
C LEU A 221 -9.37 -6.71 13.38
N LEU A 222 -8.60 -6.54 12.31
CA LEU A 222 -7.42 -7.32 11.98
C LEU A 222 -6.24 -6.84 12.85
N ARG A 223 -6.26 -7.25 14.12
CA ARG A 223 -5.25 -6.90 15.13
C ARG A 223 -3.93 -7.62 14.91
N SER A 224 -2.86 -7.02 15.43
CA SER A 224 -1.51 -7.60 15.37
C SER A 224 -1.45 -8.96 16.06
N GLN A 225 -0.56 -9.81 15.54
CA GLN A 225 -0.31 -11.19 15.93
C GLN A 225 -1.49 -12.16 15.66
N GLN A 226 -2.42 -11.79 14.76
CA GLN A 226 -3.57 -12.62 14.40
C GLN A 226 -3.60 -12.91 12.89
N THR A 227 -3.97 -14.14 12.52
CA THR A 227 -4.31 -14.49 11.13
C THR A 227 -5.82 -14.51 10.99
N LYS A 228 -6.38 -13.53 10.29
CA LYS A 228 -7.83 -13.31 10.14
C LYS A 228 -8.13 -12.79 8.74
N ALA A 229 -9.31 -13.14 8.23
CA ALA A 229 -9.80 -12.65 6.95
C ALA A 229 -11.17 -11.98 7.04
N ILE A 230 -11.40 -11.00 6.18
CA ILE A 230 -12.68 -10.30 6.01
C ILE A 230 -13.02 -10.25 4.53
N THR A 231 -14.22 -10.73 4.15
CA THR A 231 -14.75 -10.57 2.80
C THR A 231 -15.95 -9.64 2.81
N LEU A 232 -15.87 -8.58 2.01
CA LEU A 232 -16.92 -7.58 1.81
C LEU A 232 -17.31 -7.53 0.33
N SER A 233 -18.53 -7.07 0.04
CA SER A 233 -18.89 -6.65 -1.31
C SER A 233 -18.30 -5.29 -1.67
N GLN A 234 -18.11 -5.03 -2.97
CA GLN A 234 -17.69 -3.72 -3.47
C GLN A 234 -18.69 -2.62 -3.04
N GLN A 235 -20.00 -2.92 -2.97
CA GLN A 235 -21.01 -1.98 -2.45
C GLN A 235 -20.82 -1.67 -0.96
N GLN A 236 -20.53 -2.68 -0.13
CA GLN A 236 -20.23 -2.46 1.29
C GLN A 236 -18.98 -1.61 1.48
N ILE A 237 -17.94 -1.83 0.66
CA ILE A 237 -16.72 -1.02 0.66
C ILE A 237 -17.03 0.42 0.26
N ALA A 238 -17.81 0.64 -0.81
CA ALA A 238 -18.25 1.97 -1.23
C ALA A 238 -19.03 2.70 -0.12
N CYS A 239 -19.93 2.02 0.58
CA CYS A 239 -20.65 2.57 1.73
C CYS A 239 -19.70 3.00 2.88
N LEU A 240 -18.73 2.16 3.22
CA LEU A 240 -17.73 2.48 4.25
C LEU A 240 -16.82 3.64 3.83
N LEU A 241 -16.40 3.69 2.57
CA LEU A 241 -15.58 4.79 2.05
C LEU A 241 -16.37 6.09 1.91
N ALA A 242 -17.67 6.04 1.60
CA ALA A 242 -18.52 7.23 1.63
C ALA A 242 -18.62 7.78 3.06
N ASN A 243 -18.79 6.90 4.06
CA ASN A 243 -18.72 7.28 5.48
C ASN A 243 -17.35 7.86 5.88
N ALA A 244 -16.25 7.35 5.30
CA ALA A 244 -14.90 7.87 5.49
C ALA A 244 -14.71 9.26 4.87
N PHE A 245 -15.22 9.47 3.65
CA PHE A 245 -15.22 10.76 2.95
C PHE A 245 -15.93 11.84 3.78
N PHE A 246 -17.13 11.53 4.29
CA PHE A 246 -17.89 12.44 5.16
C PHE A 246 -17.40 12.45 6.62
N CYS A 247 -16.24 11.85 6.92
CA CYS A 247 -15.60 11.87 8.23
C CYS A 247 -16.50 11.43 9.40
N THR A 248 -17.27 10.35 9.21
CA THR A 248 -18.29 9.90 10.17
C THR A 248 -17.75 8.96 11.25
N PHE A 249 -16.62 8.27 11.02
CA PHE A 249 -16.10 7.26 11.94
C PHE A 249 -15.64 7.89 13.27
N PRO A 250 -16.28 7.54 14.41
CA PRO A 250 -15.94 8.09 15.72
C PRO A 250 -14.60 7.52 16.24
N HIS A 251 -13.94 8.24 17.15
CA HIS A 251 -12.63 7.88 17.72
C HIS A 251 -11.46 7.78 16.72
N ARG A 252 -11.67 8.02 15.41
CA ARG A 252 -10.65 7.87 14.35
C ARG A 252 -9.91 9.15 13.97
N ASN A 253 -10.15 10.24 14.69
CA ASN A 253 -9.59 11.56 14.41
C ASN A 253 -8.48 11.98 15.38
N ASN A 254 -8.18 11.18 16.40
CA ASN A 254 -7.09 11.42 17.34
C ASN A 254 -6.02 10.34 17.13
N THR A 255 -4.82 10.76 16.75
CA THR A 255 -3.66 9.87 16.51
C THR A 255 -2.63 9.95 17.64
N LYS A 256 -2.91 10.68 18.72
CA LYS A 256 -1.99 10.79 19.86
C LYS A 256 -1.76 9.43 20.52
N PRO A 257 -0.54 9.17 21.05
CA PRO A 257 -0.28 8.00 21.88
C PRO A 257 -1.32 7.85 22.99
N GLY A 258 -1.78 6.63 23.23
CA GLY A 258 -2.80 6.31 24.24
C GLY A 258 -4.27 6.47 23.77
N SER A 259 -4.52 6.99 22.56
CA SER A 259 -5.85 6.92 21.96
C SER A 259 -6.20 5.47 21.54
N GLU A 260 -7.49 5.12 21.55
CA GLU A 260 -7.98 3.76 21.28
C GLU A 260 -7.47 3.17 19.95
N TYR A 261 -7.40 4.02 18.91
CA TYR A 261 -6.98 3.62 17.57
C TYR A 261 -5.57 4.13 17.22
N ALA A 262 -4.72 4.45 18.21
CA ALA A 262 -3.36 4.96 17.97
C ALA A 262 -2.49 4.03 17.10
N THR A 263 -2.76 2.72 17.10
CA THR A 263 -2.05 1.71 16.31
C THR A 263 -2.71 1.41 14.96
N PHE A 264 -3.78 2.13 14.59
CA PHE A 264 -4.46 1.99 13.31
C PHE A 264 -4.17 3.21 12.41
N PRO A 265 -4.15 3.04 11.08
CA PRO A 265 -4.09 4.17 10.16
C PRO A 265 -5.34 5.08 10.32
N THR A 266 -5.22 6.33 9.88
CA THR A 266 -6.39 7.23 9.77
C THR A 266 -7.33 6.72 8.67
N ILE A 267 -8.65 6.88 8.83
CA ILE A 267 -9.63 6.49 7.82
C ILE A 267 -10.47 7.68 7.32
N ASN A 268 -10.77 8.66 8.16
CA ASN A 268 -11.55 9.83 7.76
C ASN A 268 -10.72 10.75 6.83
N PHE A 269 -11.37 11.33 5.82
CA PHE A 269 -10.69 12.00 4.70
C PHE A 269 -10.30 13.45 5.00
N SER A 270 -10.48 13.93 6.23
CA SER A 270 -10.24 15.34 6.61
C SER A 270 -8.89 15.87 6.15
N SER A 271 -7.81 15.08 6.28
CA SER A 271 -6.46 15.47 5.85
C SER A 271 -6.30 15.62 4.34
N LEU A 272 -7.16 14.98 3.53
CA LEU A 272 -7.17 15.11 2.08
C LEU A 272 -7.78 16.44 1.64
N PHE A 273 -8.72 16.97 2.43
CA PHE A 273 -9.39 18.25 2.15
C PHE A 273 -8.56 19.48 2.56
N SER A 274 -7.63 19.30 3.50
CA SER A 274 -6.83 20.39 4.07
C SER A 274 -5.53 20.65 3.30
N ASN A 275 -5.04 21.90 3.27
CA ASN A 275 -3.76 22.28 2.66
C ASN A 275 -2.81 22.94 3.67
N HIS A 276 -2.35 22.20 4.67
CA HIS A 276 -1.42 22.72 5.70
C HIS A 276 -0.04 22.04 5.63
N PRO A 277 1.07 22.81 5.54
CA PRO A 277 1.14 24.25 5.22
C PRO A 277 0.63 24.55 3.80
N LYS A 278 0.20 25.79 3.54
CA LYS A 278 -0.33 26.23 2.24
C LYS A 278 0.74 26.08 1.17
N ASP A 279 0.62 25.04 0.36
CA ASP A 279 1.58 24.65 -0.66
C ASP A 279 0.80 24.31 -1.93
N ALA A 280 0.94 25.14 -2.96
CA ALA A 280 0.18 25.01 -4.20
C ALA A 280 0.48 23.69 -4.93
N ALA A 281 1.72 23.17 -4.83
CA ALA A 281 2.08 21.90 -5.45
C ALA A 281 1.39 20.73 -4.74
N LYS A 282 1.38 20.73 -3.40
CA LYS A 282 0.65 19.73 -2.61
C LYS A 282 -0.86 19.80 -2.81
N GLU A 283 -1.39 21.01 -2.96
CA GLU A 283 -2.80 21.23 -3.28
C GLU A 283 -3.16 20.58 -4.62
N ALA A 284 -2.38 20.84 -5.66
CA ALA A 284 -2.57 20.27 -6.99
C ALA A 284 -2.49 18.74 -6.95
N GLN A 285 -1.53 18.17 -6.23
CA GLN A 285 -1.43 16.73 -6.02
C GLN A 285 -2.69 16.17 -5.33
N LYS A 286 -3.17 16.79 -4.26
CA LYS A 286 -4.39 16.35 -3.58
C LYS A 286 -5.64 16.51 -4.46
N ALA A 287 -5.69 17.51 -5.34
CA ALA A 287 -6.74 17.62 -6.34
C ALA A 287 -6.74 16.43 -7.32
N GLN A 288 -5.57 15.97 -7.79
CA GLN A 288 -5.46 14.76 -8.61
C GLN A 288 -5.91 13.51 -7.84
N LYS A 289 -5.63 13.42 -6.54
CA LYS A 289 -6.18 12.34 -5.69
C LYS A 289 -7.70 12.38 -5.63
N LEU A 290 -8.29 13.56 -5.47
CA LEU A 290 -9.74 13.73 -5.44
C LEU A 290 -10.37 13.26 -6.76
N ARG A 291 -9.76 13.53 -7.93
CA ARG A 291 -10.24 13.00 -9.22
C ARG A 291 -10.36 11.49 -9.22
N ALA A 292 -9.32 10.78 -8.78
CA ALA A 292 -9.34 9.31 -8.69
C ALA A 292 -10.44 8.80 -7.73
N ILE A 293 -10.60 9.44 -6.56
CA ILE A 293 -11.64 9.10 -5.58
C ILE A 293 -13.05 9.35 -6.13
N PHE A 294 -13.29 10.49 -6.77
CA PHE A 294 -14.60 10.81 -7.34
C PHE A 294 -14.90 9.95 -8.56
N GLN A 295 -13.92 9.58 -9.38
CA GLN A 295 -14.09 8.59 -10.44
C GLN A 295 -14.52 7.23 -9.88
N TYR A 296 -13.92 6.77 -8.78
CA TYR A 296 -14.37 5.56 -8.09
C TYR A 296 -15.82 5.66 -7.65
N PHE A 297 -16.19 6.76 -6.97
CA PHE A 297 -17.58 6.94 -6.52
C PHE A 297 -18.56 7.08 -7.68
N HIS A 298 -18.17 7.71 -8.78
CA HIS A 298 -18.93 7.77 -10.01
C HIS A 298 -19.24 6.36 -10.54
N THR A 299 -18.23 5.49 -10.65
CA THR A 299 -18.41 4.12 -11.13
C THR A 299 -19.26 3.27 -10.19
N VAL A 300 -19.01 3.29 -8.87
CA VAL A 300 -19.75 2.42 -7.92
C VAL A 300 -21.17 2.91 -7.59
N THR A 301 -21.52 4.12 -8.01
CA THR A 301 -22.87 4.68 -7.90
C THR A 301 -23.56 4.87 -9.25
N ASN A 302 -22.99 4.31 -10.33
CA ASN A 302 -23.63 4.37 -11.63
C ASN A 302 -24.79 3.37 -11.69
N GLU A 303 -26.02 3.90 -11.76
CA GLU A 303 -27.25 3.11 -11.86
C GLU A 303 -27.83 3.16 -13.28
N ASP A 304 -27.14 3.80 -14.25
CA ASP A 304 -27.61 3.93 -15.62
C ASP A 304 -27.55 2.57 -16.36
N PRO A 305 -28.70 1.96 -16.68
CA PRO A 305 -28.73 0.66 -17.36
C PRO A 305 -28.30 0.75 -18.83
N HIS A 306 -28.23 1.96 -19.41
CA HIS A 306 -27.84 2.19 -20.81
C HIS A 306 -26.33 2.36 -21.01
N GLN A 307 -25.53 2.30 -19.93
CA GLN A 307 -24.06 2.34 -19.98
C GLN A 307 -23.43 1.01 -19.50
N PRO A 308 -23.55 -0.08 -20.29
CA PRO A 308 -23.11 -1.43 -19.89
C PRO A 308 -21.61 -1.52 -19.56
N GLU A 309 -20.78 -0.64 -20.13
CA GLU A 309 -19.33 -0.62 -19.87
C GLU A 309 -18.93 0.03 -18.54
N VAL A 310 -19.85 0.73 -17.88
CA VAL A 310 -19.67 1.43 -16.60
C VAL A 310 -20.71 0.96 -15.58
N LEU A 311 -21.13 -0.30 -15.64
CA LEU A 311 -22.05 -0.85 -14.66
C LEU A 311 -21.44 -0.84 -13.26
N LYS A 312 -22.29 -0.55 -12.27
CA LYS A 312 -21.98 -0.68 -10.85
C LYS A 312 -21.30 -2.03 -10.57
N PRO A 313 -20.10 -2.04 -9.98
CA PRO A 313 -19.40 -3.29 -9.67
C PRO A 313 -20.19 -4.14 -8.65
N ASP A 314 -20.42 -5.41 -9.00
CA ASP A 314 -21.12 -6.40 -8.16
C ASP A 314 -20.21 -7.60 -7.83
N GLY A 315 -19.10 -7.30 -7.17
CA GLY A 315 -18.12 -8.30 -6.76
C GLY A 315 -17.77 -8.27 -5.29
N LEU A 316 -16.84 -9.13 -4.91
CA LEU A 316 -16.31 -9.25 -3.56
C LEU A 316 -14.82 -8.88 -3.52
N VAL A 317 -14.36 -8.42 -2.36
CA VAL A 317 -12.95 -8.21 -2.03
C VAL A 317 -12.67 -8.87 -0.69
N THR A 318 -11.55 -9.59 -0.60
CA THR A 318 -11.10 -10.27 0.62
C THR A 318 -9.81 -9.63 1.11
N PHE A 319 -9.80 -9.26 2.39
CA PHE A 319 -8.64 -8.74 3.11
C PHE A 319 -8.21 -9.76 4.15
N GLU A 320 -6.95 -10.15 4.13
CA GLU A 320 -6.43 -11.18 5.00
C GLU A 320 -5.14 -10.72 5.64
N ARG A 321 -5.17 -10.58 6.97
CA ARG A 321 -3.95 -10.42 7.75
C ARG A 321 -3.32 -11.78 7.93
N ILE A 322 -2.07 -11.92 7.56
CA ILE A 322 -1.29 -13.15 7.72
C ILE A 322 -0.23 -12.86 8.76
N CYS A 323 -0.16 -13.69 9.80
CA CYS A 323 0.88 -13.67 10.81
C CYS A 323 1.58 -15.03 10.84
N ILE A 324 2.90 -15.05 10.74
CA ILE A 324 3.70 -16.27 10.86
C ILE A 324 4.42 -16.25 12.20
N PRO A 325 4.19 -17.24 13.09
CA PRO A 325 4.95 -17.35 14.33
C PRO A 325 6.46 -17.46 14.07
N GLN A 326 7.28 -16.92 14.96
CA GLN A 326 8.73 -16.83 14.79
C GLN A 326 9.38 -18.21 14.54
N GLU A 327 8.87 -19.25 15.18
CA GLU A 327 9.33 -20.64 15.07
C GLU A 327 9.02 -21.28 13.70
N GLN A 328 8.05 -20.73 12.96
CA GLN A 328 7.68 -21.17 11.61
C GLN A 328 8.37 -20.36 10.51
N LEU A 329 9.11 -19.30 10.86
CA LEU A 329 9.88 -18.54 9.87
C LEU A 329 11.10 -19.35 9.39
N PRO A 330 11.55 -19.14 8.14
CA PRO A 330 12.64 -19.91 7.56
C PRO A 330 13.93 -19.75 8.37
N LYS A 331 14.66 -20.86 8.54
CA LYS A 331 16.01 -20.83 9.12
C LYS A 331 17.00 -20.59 7.98
N TRP A 332 17.11 -19.35 7.50
CA TRP A 332 17.85 -18.95 6.29
C TRP A 332 19.24 -19.59 6.13
N LYS A 333 20.00 -19.73 7.22
CA LYS A 333 21.32 -20.39 7.23
C LYS A 333 21.32 -21.89 6.88
N ASN A 334 20.14 -22.51 6.77
CA ASN A 334 19.92 -23.92 6.50
C ASN A 334 19.06 -24.16 5.24
N GLU A 335 18.54 -23.10 4.59
CA GLU A 335 17.65 -23.23 3.43
C GLU A 335 18.42 -23.62 2.16
N LYS A 336 18.34 -24.89 1.76
CA LYS A 336 19.08 -25.44 0.60
C LYS A 336 18.42 -25.20 -0.75
N LYS A 337 17.35 -24.40 -0.82
CA LYS A 337 16.62 -24.17 -2.07
C LYS A 337 17.49 -23.36 -3.05
N LEU A 338 17.38 -23.68 -4.33
CA LEU A 338 17.94 -22.88 -5.42
C LEU A 338 17.03 -21.71 -5.75
N LEU A 339 17.60 -20.64 -6.31
CA LEU A 339 16.82 -19.51 -6.82
C LEU A 339 15.82 -19.97 -7.89
N ARG A 340 14.67 -19.28 -7.95
CA ARG A 340 13.56 -19.56 -8.89
C ARG A 340 13.77 -18.84 -10.20
N ASN A 341 12.82 -18.96 -11.13
CA ASN A 341 12.93 -18.25 -12.40
C ASN A 341 12.73 -16.74 -12.19
N LEU A 342 13.51 -15.94 -12.90
CA LEU A 342 13.48 -14.48 -12.84
C LEU A 342 13.28 -13.89 -14.23
N HIS A 343 12.25 -13.07 -14.36
CA HIS A 343 12.09 -12.10 -15.42
C HIS A 343 12.49 -10.72 -14.87
N VAL A 344 13.34 -9.99 -15.58
CA VAL A 344 13.73 -8.61 -15.20
C VAL A 344 13.41 -7.68 -16.36
N SER A 345 12.72 -6.57 -16.06
CA SER A 345 12.43 -5.54 -17.04
C SER A 345 12.61 -4.16 -16.44
N SER A 346 13.21 -3.24 -17.19
CA SER A 346 13.19 -1.81 -16.87
C SER A 346 11.88 -1.14 -17.29
N LYS A 347 11.15 -1.75 -18.21
CA LYS A 347 9.86 -1.24 -18.71
C LYS A 347 8.69 -1.94 -18.00
N GLY A 348 7.56 -1.26 -17.98
CA GLY A 348 6.33 -1.77 -17.37
C GLY A 348 6.24 -1.49 -15.87
N SER A 349 5.15 -1.95 -15.29
CA SER A 349 4.70 -1.72 -13.93
C SER A 349 4.19 -3.01 -13.28
N ILE A 350 4.03 -2.98 -11.96
CA ILE A 350 3.52 -4.13 -11.21
C ILE A 350 2.03 -4.33 -11.50
N GLU A 351 1.29 -3.24 -11.62
CA GLU A 351 -0.17 -3.21 -11.76
C GLU A 351 -0.65 -3.58 -13.17
N GLU A 352 0.05 -3.17 -14.23
CA GLU A 352 -0.34 -3.43 -15.62
C GLU A 352 0.24 -4.76 -16.13
N GLU A 353 1.57 -4.85 -16.31
CA GLU A 353 2.21 -6.06 -16.82
C GLU A 353 2.09 -7.22 -15.83
N GLY A 354 2.21 -6.94 -14.53
CA GLY A 354 2.02 -7.94 -13.48
C GLY A 354 0.59 -8.39 -13.26
N SER A 355 -0.34 -8.09 -14.17
CA SER A 355 -1.73 -8.57 -14.09
C SER A 355 -1.80 -10.09 -14.00
N GLY A 356 -2.57 -10.60 -13.04
CA GLY A 356 -2.67 -12.02 -12.75
C GLY A 356 -1.50 -12.61 -11.96
N LEU A 357 -0.44 -11.85 -11.66
CA LEU A 357 0.64 -12.23 -10.74
C LEU A 357 0.28 -11.84 -9.28
N LEU A 358 1.10 -12.25 -8.31
CA LEU A 358 1.04 -11.72 -6.95
C LEU A 358 1.72 -10.35 -6.92
N GLN A 359 0.93 -9.28 -6.88
CA GLN A 359 1.40 -7.90 -6.96
C GLN A 359 1.89 -7.41 -5.59
N VAL A 360 3.13 -6.93 -5.51
CA VAL A 360 3.68 -6.40 -4.26
C VAL A 360 3.33 -4.92 -4.09
N ASP A 361 2.71 -4.61 -2.97
CA ASP A 361 2.55 -3.24 -2.47
C ASP A 361 3.74 -2.91 -1.56
N PHE A 362 4.49 -1.86 -1.90
CA PHE A 362 5.65 -1.37 -1.15
C PHE A 362 5.17 -0.56 0.06
N ALA A 363 4.52 -1.26 0.96
CA ALA A 363 3.64 -0.68 1.95
C ALA A 363 4.38 0.09 3.05
N CYS A 364 3.65 0.99 3.70
CA CYS A 364 3.93 1.44 5.04
C CYS A 364 3.41 0.40 6.05
N LYS A 365 4.07 0.27 7.22
CA LYS A 365 3.54 -0.56 8.32
C LYS A 365 2.13 -0.14 8.76
N TYR A 366 1.76 1.13 8.52
CA TYR A 366 0.38 1.60 8.55
C TYR A 366 -0.16 1.60 7.12
N ILE A 367 -0.90 0.56 6.77
CA ILE A 367 -1.39 0.29 5.41
C ILE A 367 -1.98 1.54 4.72
N GLY A 368 -1.65 1.72 3.45
CA GLY A 368 -2.03 2.85 2.60
C GLY A 368 -1.26 4.12 2.89
N GLY A 369 -0.24 4.07 3.75
CA GLY A 369 0.69 5.16 4.03
C GLY A 369 0.02 6.53 4.18
N GLY A 370 0.45 7.47 3.33
CA GLY A 370 -0.04 8.83 3.24
C GLY A 370 -1.16 9.05 2.22
N VAL A 371 -1.95 8.03 1.84
CA VAL A 371 -2.96 8.14 0.76
C VAL A 371 -3.97 9.25 1.02
N LEU A 372 -4.45 9.38 2.27
CA LEU A 372 -5.36 10.44 2.72
C LEU A 372 -4.65 11.74 3.11
N GLY A 373 -3.34 11.82 2.92
CA GLY A 373 -2.49 12.98 3.22
C GLY A 373 -1.70 13.41 1.99
N THR A 374 -0.38 13.56 2.14
CA THR A 374 0.52 14.04 1.08
C THR A 374 1.32 12.94 0.39
N GLY A 375 1.26 11.69 0.86
CA GLY A 375 1.98 10.57 0.23
C GLY A 375 1.46 10.32 -1.17
N LEU A 376 2.35 10.11 -2.15
CA LEU A 376 1.97 9.91 -3.55
C LEU A 376 3.04 9.08 -4.29
N VAL A 377 3.54 8.03 -3.63
CA VAL A 377 4.48 7.08 -4.21
C VAL A 377 3.73 5.78 -4.53
N GLN A 378 4.44 4.66 -4.72
CA GLN A 378 3.85 3.41 -5.22
C GLN A 378 2.61 2.94 -4.43
N GLU A 379 2.67 2.87 -3.10
CA GLU A 379 1.53 2.43 -2.25
C GLU A 379 0.32 3.37 -2.41
N GLU A 380 0.51 4.69 -2.32
CA GLU A 380 -0.61 5.62 -2.41
C GLU A 380 -1.22 5.67 -3.81
N ILE A 381 -0.40 5.59 -4.86
CA ILE A 381 -0.88 5.52 -6.24
C ILE A 381 -1.72 4.25 -6.44
N LEU A 382 -1.24 3.10 -5.98
CA LEU A 382 -1.99 1.85 -6.00
C LEU A 382 -3.36 1.99 -5.30
N PHE A 383 -3.40 2.63 -4.13
CA PHE A 383 -4.63 2.87 -3.38
C PHE A 383 -5.56 3.88 -4.05
N LEU A 384 -5.05 4.80 -4.87
CA LEU A 384 -5.87 5.74 -5.65
C LEU A 384 -6.42 5.10 -6.91
N MET A 385 -5.65 4.24 -7.58
CA MET A 385 -6.12 3.50 -8.75
C MET A 385 -7.09 2.38 -8.36
N SER A 386 -7.00 1.87 -7.13
CA SER A 386 -7.91 0.89 -6.55
C SER A 386 -8.45 1.35 -5.18
N PRO A 387 -9.37 2.34 -5.11
CA PRO A 387 -9.81 2.93 -3.84
C PRO A 387 -10.42 1.98 -2.82
N GLU A 388 -10.87 0.79 -3.26
CA GLU A 388 -11.30 -0.28 -2.36
C GLU A 388 -10.23 -0.69 -1.35
N LEU A 389 -8.94 -0.51 -1.67
CA LEU A 389 -7.83 -0.79 -0.75
C LEU A 389 -7.83 0.13 0.47
N ILE A 390 -8.33 1.37 0.34
CA ILE A 390 -8.38 2.37 1.41
C ILE A 390 -9.19 1.86 2.61
N VAL A 391 -10.21 1.04 2.38
CA VAL A 391 -11.06 0.51 3.46
C VAL A 391 -10.28 -0.36 4.43
N SER A 392 -9.15 -0.95 4.02
CA SER A 392 -8.28 -1.72 4.91
C SER A 392 -7.77 -0.90 6.09
N ARG A 393 -7.62 0.42 5.93
CA ARG A 393 -7.24 1.37 7.00
C ARG A 393 -8.27 1.42 8.13
N LEU A 394 -9.52 1.05 7.85
CA LEU A 394 -10.59 1.03 8.83
C LEU A 394 -10.38 -0.07 9.88
N PHE A 395 -9.87 -1.23 9.48
CA PHE A 395 -9.85 -2.44 10.32
C PHE A 395 -8.48 -3.11 10.45
N THR A 396 -7.43 -2.65 9.77
CA THR A 396 -6.09 -3.24 9.87
C THR A 396 -5.19 -2.45 10.82
N GLU A 397 -4.77 -3.09 11.91
CA GLU A 397 -3.77 -2.53 12.82
C GLU A 397 -2.39 -2.48 12.14
N LYS A 398 -1.47 -1.64 12.62
CA LYS A 398 -0.08 -1.59 12.12
C LYS A 398 0.51 -3.00 11.97
N LEU A 399 1.22 -3.26 10.88
CA LEU A 399 1.89 -4.54 10.64
C LEU A 399 3.15 -4.66 11.52
N ASP A 400 3.31 -5.81 12.18
CA ASP A 400 4.54 -6.20 12.85
C ASP A 400 5.50 -6.93 11.87
N HIS A 401 6.72 -7.21 12.29
CA HIS A 401 7.79 -7.77 11.45
C HIS A 401 7.45 -9.11 10.80
N ASN A 402 6.58 -9.90 11.42
CA ASN A 402 6.16 -11.23 10.97
C ASN A 402 4.77 -11.25 10.31
N GLU A 403 4.27 -10.09 9.88
CA GLU A 403 2.90 -9.94 9.38
C GLU A 403 2.86 -9.33 7.96
N CYS A 404 1.82 -9.65 7.19
CA CYS A 404 1.48 -8.93 5.96
C CYS A 404 -0.04 -8.78 5.83
N LEU A 405 -0.49 -7.95 4.88
CA LEU A 405 -1.89 -7.89 4.47
C LEU A 405 -2.01 -8.33 3.01
N ARG A 406 -2.75 -9.40 2.78
CA ARG A 406 -3.09 -9.91 1.44
C ARG A 406 -4.50 -9.47 1.06
N ILE A 407 -4.65 -8.94 -0.15
CA ILE A 407 -5.92 -8.41 -0.65
C ILE A 407 -6.24 -9.07 -1.98
N THR A 408 -7.40 -9.70 -2.09
CA THR A 408 -7.82 -10.42 -3.31
C THR A 408 -9.14 -9.85 -3.81
N GLY A 409 -9.18 -9.48 -5.09
CA GLY A 409 -10.41 -9.08 -5.77
C GLY A 409 -10.62 -7.59 -6.00
N ALA A 410 -9.70 -6.75 -5.54
CA ALA A 410 -9.79 -5.29 -5.70
C ALA A 410 -9.72 -4.88 -7.18
N GLN A 411 -10.64 -4.02 -7.60
CA GLN A 411 -10.76 -3.52 -8.96
C GLN A 411 -9.93 -2.25 -9.18
N ILE A 412 -9.41 -2.08 -10.41
CA ILE A 412 -8.80 -0.83 -10.88
C ILE A 412 -9.89 0.08 -11.47
N TYR A 413 -9.88 1.36 -11.10
CA TYR A 413 -10.92 2.34 -11.48
C TYR A 413 -10.39 3.53 -12.27
N SER A 414 -9.09 3.79 -12.20
CA SER A 414 -8.46 4.96 -12.81
C SER A 414 -7.15 4.57 -13.48
N SER A 415 -6.79 5.34 -14.50
CA SER A 415 -5.48 5.37 -15.13
C SER A 415 -4.72 6.59 -14.61
N TYR A 416 -3.39 6.53 -14.63
CA TYR A 416 -2.55 7.63 -14.22
C TYR A 416 -1.29 7.73 -15.08
N SER A 417 -0.60 8.86 -14.96
CA SER A 417 0.76 9.03 -15.45
C SER A 417 1.61 9.72 -14.38
N GLY A 418 2.93 9.68 -14.58
CA GLY A 418 3.88 10.30 -13.66
C GLY A 418 3.95 9.62 -12.28
N TYR A 419 4.70 10.23 -11.37
CA TYR A 419 5.00 9.65 -10.06
C TYR A 419 5.32 10.76 -9.07
N SER A 420 4.85 10.64 -7.82
CA SER A 420 5.11 11.65 -6.77
C SER A 420 4.70 13.06 -7.24
N ARG A 421 5.66 13.96 -7.46
CA ARG A 421 5.39 15.36 -7.87
C ARG A 421 4.78 15.49 -9.26
N SER A 422 5.04 14.54 -10.16
CA SER A 422 4.49 14.55 -11.53
C SER A 422 3.23 13.71 -11.68
N PHE A 423 2.69 13.14 -10.59
CA PHE A 423 1.49 12.32 -10.66
C PHE A 423 0.31 13.12 -11.24
N GLU A 424 -0.32 12.53 -12.24
CA GLU A 424 -1.52 13.05 -12.87
C GLU A 424 -2.54 11.93 -13.05
N TRP A 425 -3.80 12.20 -12.70
CA TRP A 425 -4.88 11.30 -13.04
C TRP A 425 -5.16 11.41 -14.55
N ALA A 426 -5.10 10.28 -15.25
CA ALA A 426 -5.14 10.24 -16.72
C ALA A 426 -6.51 9.85 -17.29
N GLY A 427 -7.44 9.35 -16.46
CA GLY A 427 -8.78 8.99 -16.92
C GLY A 427 -9.40 7.82 -16.16
N PRO A 428 -10.66 7.48 -16.48
CA PRO A 428 -11.28 6.23 -16.03
C PRO A 428 -10.54 5.01 -16.60
N TYR A 429 -10.53 3.91 -15.84
CA TYR A 429 -10.01 2.62 -16.29
C TYR A 429 -11.11 1.57 -16.31
N HIS A 430 -11.24 0.86 -17.42
CA HIS A 430 -12.18 -0.25 -17.55
C HIS A 430 -11.48 -1.59 -17.28
N ASP A 431 -11.62 -2.10 -16.06
CA ASP A 431 -10.97 -3.33 -15.62
C ASP A 431 -11.64 -4.59 -16.18
N LYS A 432 -10.95 -5.19 -17.16
CA LYS A 432 -11.35 -6.42 -17.86
C LYS A 432 -10.92 -7.70 -17.12
N THR A 433 -10.30 -7.61 -15.94
CA THR A 433 -9.82 -8.78 -15.20
C THR A 433 -10.99 -9.71 -14.87
N LYS A 434 -10.87 -10.99 -15.23
CA LYS A 434 -11.91 -12.00 -14.95
C LYS A 434 -12.17 -12.11 -13.44
N ARG A 435 -13.33 -12.68 -13.06
CA ARG A 435 -13.69 -12.95 -11.67
C ARG A 435 -13.65 -14.44 -11.35
N ASP A 436 -13.34 -14.78 -10.10
CA ASP A 436 -13.44 -16.14 -9.57
C ASP A 436 -14.88 -16.51 -9.17
N LYS A 437 -15.09 -17.72 -8.62
CA LYS A 437 -16.43 -18.20 -8.21
C LYS A 437 -17.04 -17.38 -7.05
N TRP A 438 -16.24 -16.61 -6.34
CA TRP A 438 -16.69 -15.69 -5.27
C TRP A 438 -16.93 -14.28 -5.82
N ARG A 439 -16.89 -14.08 -7.14
CA ARG A 439 -16.96 -12.76 -7.81
C ARG A 439 -15.82 -11.81 -7.44
N ARG A 440 -14.68 -12.31 -6.98
CA ARG A 440 -13.47 -11.51 -6.76
C ARG A 440 -12.70 -11.43 -8.08
N ARG A 441 -12.16 -10.27 -8.45
CA ARG A 441 -11.24 -10.17 -9.60
C ARG A 441 -10.03 -11.10 -9.39
N TYR A 442 -9.49 -11.71 -10.46
CA TYR A 442 -8.23 -12.47 -10.45
C TYR A 442 -7.02 -11.55 -10.29
N ARG A 443 -7.00 -10.81 -9.17
CA ARG A 443 -5.96 -9.87 -8.78
C ARG A 443 -5.70 -10.05 -7.30
N GLN A 444 -4.44 -10.26 -6.97
CA GLN A 444 -3.98 -10.45 -5.60
C GLN A 444 -2.82 -9.52 -5.33
N ILE A 445 -2.96 -8.72 -4.28
CA ILE A 445 -1.98 -7.75 -3.80
C ILE A 445 -1.49 -8.22 -2.44
N VAL A 446 -0.21 -8.04 -2.16
CA VAL A 446 0.36 -8.24 -0.83
C VAL A 446 1.13 -7.02 -0.37
N ALA A 447 0.68 -6.44 0.74
CA ALA A 447 1.31 -5.32 1.40
C ALA A 447 2.38 -5.81 2.38
N ILE A 448 3.63 -5.48 2.08
CA ILE A 448 4.80 -5.75 2.94
C ILE A 448 5.59 -4.46 3.14
N ASP A 449 5.83 -4.11 4.40
CA ASP A 449 6.56 -2.89 4.77
C ASP A 449 8.06 -3.14 4.89
N ALA A 450 8.88 -2.41 4.14
CA ALA A 450 10.34 -2.41 4.31
C ALA A 450 10.77 -1.56 5.52
N LEU A 451 11.97 -1.78 6.05
CA LEU A 451 12.56 -0.87 7.03
C LEU A 451 12.95 0.46 6.38
N ASP A 452 12.80 1.54 7.14
CA ASP A 452 13.21 2.89 6.74
C ASP A 452 14.63 3.18 7.22
N PHE A 453 15.59 3.16 6.29
CA PHE A 453 17.01 3.35 6.56
C PHE A 453 17.42 4.80 6.31
N LYS A 454 17.58 5.59 7.38
CA LYS A 454 18.15 6.95 7.29
C LYS A 454 19.65 6.94 7.03
N ASN A 455 20.35 5.94 7.55
CA ASN A 455 21.74 5.65 7.22
C ASN A 455 21.79 4.39 6.35
N PRO A 456 22.23 4.49 5.08
CA PRO A 456 22.29 3.34 4.18
C PRO A 456 23.13 2.17 4.69
N LYS A 457 24.05 2.39 5.63
CA LYS A 457 24.87 1.30 6.20
C LYS A 457 24.08 0.38 7.14
N ASP A 458 23.01 0.89 7.74
CA ASP A 458 22.26 0.15 8.77
C ASP A 458 21.53 -1.05 8.17
N GLN A 459 21.23 -1.05 6.87
CA GLN A 459 20.61 -2.20 6.20
C GLN A 459 21.54 -3.43 6.12
N TYR A 460 22.85 -3.22 6.20
CA TYR A 460 23.87 -4.26 6.12
C TYR A 460 24.21 -4.83 7.51
N THR A 461 23.17 -5.25 8.24
CA THR A 461 23.32 -6.04 9.48
C THR A 461 22.58 -7.35 9.34
N LYS A 462 23.02 -8.36 10.09
CA LYS A 462 22.36 -9.67 10.10
C LYS A 462 20.89 -9.56 10.49
N GLU A 463 20.60 -8.73 11.48
CA GLU A 463 19.27 -8.51 12.02
C GLU A 463 18.35 -7.89 10.96
N ASN A 464 18.82 -6.84 10.27
CA ASN A 464 18.02 -6.14 9.26
C ASN A 464 17.86 -6.98 7.98
N ILE A 465 18.90 -7.66 7.51
CA ILE A 465 18.78 -8.59 6.37
C ILE A 465 17.77 -9.71 6.70
N THR A 466 17.86 -10.30 7.90
CA THR A 466 16.93 -11.36 8.34
C THR A 466 15.50 -10.84 8.47
N ARG A 467 15.31 -9.63 8.99
CA ARG A 467 13.99 -9.00 9.11
C ARG A 467 13.34 -8.84 7.74
N GLU A 468 14.07 -8.31 6.76
CA GLU A 468 13.55 -8.07 5.42
C GLU A 468 13.28 -9.38 4.67
N LEU A 469 14.14 -10.39 4.82
CA LEU A 469 13.91 -11.74 4.32
C LEU A 469 12.63 -12.35 4.89
N ASN A 470 12.44 -12.27 6.22
CA ASN A 470 11.24 -12.77 6.89
C ASN A 470 9.98 -12.05 6.40
N LYS A 471 10.02 -10.72 6.30
CA LYS A 471 8.89 -9.91 5.82
C LYS A 471 8.49 -10.28 4.38
N ALA A 472 9.46 -10.36 3.47
CA ALA A 472 9.21 -10.78 2.09
C ALA A 472 8.65 -12.22 2.05
N TYR A 473 9.22 -13.14 2.84
CA TYR A 473 8.72 -14.51 2.93
C TYR A 473 7.27 -14.57 3.42
N VAL A 474 6.91 -13.82 4.47
CA VAL A 474 5.53 -13.74 4.97
C VAL A 474 4.58 -13.30 3.87
N GLY A 475 4.97 -12.30 3.06
CA GLY A 475 4.18 -11.84 1.92
C GLY A 475 4.07 -12.87 0.78
N PHE A 476 5.14 -13.62 0.52
CA PHE A 476 5.21 -14.55 -0.61
C PHE A 476 4.74 -15.95 -0.30
N ARG A 477 4.60 -16.29 0.99
CA ARG A 477 4.27 -17.65 1.43
C ARG A 477 3.04 -18.17 0.69
N ARG A 478 3.15 -19.42 0.24
CA ARG A 478 2.02 -20.21 -0.24
C ARG A 478 1.05 -20.50 0.90
N ASP A 479 -0.25 -20.49 0.61
CA ASP A 479 -1.22 -21.10 1.52
C ASP A 479 -1.07 -22.61 1.50
N PRO A 480 -1.01 -23.30 2.65
CA PRO A 480 -0.82 -24.74 2.71
C PRO A 480 -1.76 -25.53 1.79
N ASP A 481 -2.98 -25.03 1.62
CA ASP A 481 -4.07 -25.66 0.86
C ASP A 481 -4.02 -25.41 -0.65
N ILE A 482 -3.20 -24.46 -1.13
CA ILE A 482 -3.05 -24.16 -2.57
C ILE A 482 -1.91 -25.00 -3.14
N PRO A 483 -2.13 -25.96 -4.06
CA PRO A 483 -1.07 -26.80 -4.62
C PRO A 483 0.13 -25.99 -5.17
N PRO A 484 1.37 -26.48 -5.11
CA PRO A 484 2.54 -25.73 -5.61
C PRO A 484 2.46 -25.45 -7.13
N GLY A 485 1.74 -26.31 -7.87
CA GLY A 485 1.40 -26.10 -9.27
C GLY A 485 0.63 -24.80 -9.53
N CYS A 486 -0.07 -24.29 -8.51
CA CYS A 486 -1.04 -23.22 -8.56
C CYS A 486 -0.57 -21.89 -7.93
N LEU A 487 0.75 -21.66 -7.84
CA LEU A 487 1.29 -20.41 -7.31
C LEU A 487 1.57 -19.44 -8.46
N PRO A 488 0.93 -18.25 -8.49
CA PRO A 488 1.34 -17.23 -9.43
C PRO A 488 2.76 -16.75 -9.10
N ALA A 489 3.49 -16.32 -10.13
CA ALA A 489 4.74 -15.60 -9.94
C ALA A 489 4.50 -14.29 -9.17
N ILE A 490 5.57 -13.71 -8.63
CA ILE A 490 5.54 -12.45 -7.90
C ILE A 490 5.84 -11.31 -8.88
N ALA A 491 4.99 -10.29 -8.94
CA ALA A 491 5.29 -9.03 -9.61
C ALA A 491 5.76 -8.01 -8.57
N THR A 492 7.04 -7.62 -8.63
CA THR A 492 7.67 -6.73 -7.67
C THR A 492 8.70 -5.81 -8.33
N GLY A 493 9.48 -5.08 -7.54
CA GLY A 493 10.55 -4.20 -7.98
C GLY A 493 11.38 -3.71 -6.81
N ASN A 494 11.77 -2.43 -6.87
CA ASN A 494 12.66 -1.75 -5.91
C ASN A 494 12.00 -1.47 -4.54
N TRP A 495 11.51 -2.52 -3.88
CA TRP A 495 10.84 -2.50 -2.58
C TRP A 495 11.70 -1.82 -1.50
N GLY A 496 11.18 -0.74 -0.91
CA GLY A 496 11.86 0.01 0.16
C GLY A 496 13.08 0.83 -0.29
N CYS A 497 13.33 0.98 -1.60
CA CYS A 497 14.56 1.63 -2.08
C CYS A 497 14.41 3.13 -2.38
N GLY A 498 13.18 3.63 -2.48
CA GLY A 498 12.89 5.05 -2.69
C GLY A 498 12.91 5.83 -1.37
N ALA A 499 11.73 6.22 -0.88
CA ALA A 499 11.57 7.02 0.34
C ALA A 499 12.20 6.39 1.61
N PHE A 500 12.44 5.07 1.60
CA PHE A 500 12.97 4.30 2.74
C PHE A 500 14.48 4.01 2.64
N GLY A 501 15.17 4.47 1.59
CA GLY A 501 16.64 4.46 1.53
C GLY A 501 17.30 3.08 1.43
N GLY A 502 16.56 2.02 1.11
CA GLY A 502 17.11 0.69 0.85
C GLY A 502 17.97 0.64 -0.42
N ASP A 503 18.94 -0.26 -0.44
CA ASP A 503 19.77 -0.58 -1.60
C ASP A 503 19.02 -1.54 -2.55
N PRO A 504 18.76 -1.13 -3.82
CA PRO A 504 18.10 -1.97 -4.80
C PRO A 504 18.78 -3.33 -5.04
N LYS A 505 20.12 -3.39 -5.01
CA LYS A 505 20.88 -4.63 -5.23
C LYS A 505 20.63 -5.62 -4.10
N LEU A 506 20.74 -5.16 -2.85
CA LEU A 506 20.47 -5.99 -1.67
C LEU A 506 19.01 -6.43 -1.63
N LYS A 507 18.07 -5.51 -1.86
CA LYS A 507 16.63 -5.79 -1.80
C LYS A 507 16.18 -6.76 -2.89
N ALA A 508 16.77 -6.73 -4.08
CA ALA A 508 16.50 -7.72 -5.12
C ALA A 508 16.95 -9.13 -4.71
N LEU A 509 18.15 -9.28 -4.14
CA LEU A 509 18.64 -10.58 -3.63
C LEU A 509 17.77 -11.12 -2.48
N ILE A 510 17.37 -10.25 -1.54
CA ILE A 510 16.46 -10.61 -0.44
C ILE A 510 15.14 -11.17 -0.98
N GLN A 511 14.55 -10.48 -1.96
CA GLN A 511 13.29 -10.93 -2.56
C GLN A 511 13.48 -12.24 -3.33
N LEU A 512 14.56 -12.42 -4.08
CA LEU A 512 14.88 -13.67 -4.78
C LEU A 512 15.02 -14.86 -3.82
N MET A 513 15.69 -14.67 -2.68
CA MET A 513 15.82 -15.69 -1.64
C MET A 513 14.46 -16.03 -1.03
N ALA A 514 13.66 -15.02 -0.69
CA ALA A 514 12.33 -15.23 -0.13
C ALA A 514 11.39 -15.94 -1.11
N ALA A 515 11.39 -15.55 -2.38
CA ALA A 515 10.64 -16.19 -3.44
C ALA A 515 11.07 -17.64 -3.66
N ALA A 516 12.38 -17.93 -3.52
CA ALA A 516 12.88 -19.30 -3.58
C ALA A 516 12.35 -20.19 -2.47
N VAL A 517 12.38 -19.71 -1.22
CA VAL A 517 11.81 -20.44 -0.09
C VAL A 517 10.29 -20.58 -0.24
N ALA A 518 9.61 -19.57 -0.78
CA ALA A 518 8.17 -19.57 -1.06
C ALA A 518 7.76 -20.33 -2.34
N GLU A 519 8.71 -20.86 -3.11
CA GLU A 519 8.51 -21.63 -4.34
C GLU A 519 7.79 -20.86 -5.46
N ARG A 520 8.09 -19.56 -5.58
CA ARG A 520 7.52 -18.68 -6.60
C ARG A 520 8.59 -18.15 -7.54
N ASP A 521 8.27 -18.14 -8.83
CA ASP A 521 9.03 -17.39 -9.83
C ASP A 521 8.73 -15.88 -9.67
N MET A 522 9.54 -15.01 -10.29
CA MET A 522 9.48 -13.57 -10.07
C MET A 522 9.59 -12.77 -11.37
N ALA A 523 8.75 -11.76 -11.52
CA ALA A 523 8.92 -10.62 -12.41
C ALA A 523 9.37 -9.40 -11.60
N TYR A 524 10.53 -8.85 -11.94
CA TYR A 524 11.14 -7.72 -11.26
C TYR A 524 11.20 -6.51 -12.19
N PHE A 525 10.48 -5.45 -11.82
CA PHE A 525 10.41 -4.20 -12.57
C PHE A 525 11.33 -3.14 -11.93
N THR A 526 12.26 -2.57 -12.71
CA THR A 526 13.23 -1.57 -12.21
C THR A 526 12.83 -0.12 -12.50
N PHE A 527 11.64 0.09 -13.09
CA PHE A 527 11.01 1.41 -13.29
C PHE A 527 11.90 2.41 -14.05
N GLY A 528 12.31 2.04 -15.26
CA GLY A 528 13.16 2.85 -16.15
C GLY A 528 14.66 2.72 -15.88
N ASN A 529 15.08 2.01 -14.83
CA ASN A 529 16.49 1.85 -14.50
C ASN A 529 17.11 0.63 -15.21
N ASP A 530 17.53 0.83 -16.46
CA ASP A 530 18.20 -0.18 -17.29
C ASP A 530 19.49 -0.71 -16.66
N HIS A 531 20.22 0.15 -15.95
CA HIS A 531 21.48 -0.23 -15.31
C HIS A 531 21.24 -1.25 -14.20
N VAL A 532 20.32 -0.97 -13.27
CA VAL A 532 19.93 -1.91 -12.20
C VAL A 532 19.35 -3.20 -12.77
N ALA A 533 18.57 -3.13 -13.86
CA ALA A 533 18.04 -4.32 -14.52
C ALA A 533 19.16 -5.22 -15.04
N LYS A 534 20.14 -4.63 -15.73
CA LYS A 534 21.30 -5.34 -16.28
C LYS A 534 22.18 -5.94 -15.17
N GLU A 535 22.47 -5.18 -14.13
CA GLU A 535 23.27 -5.65 -12.99
C GLU A 535 22.59 -6.80 -12.26
N LEU A 536 21.28 -6.69 -12.00
CA LEU A 536 20.49 -7.76 -11.38
C LEU A 536 20.47 -9.01 -12.25
N GLN A 537 20.26 -8.86 -13.56
CA GLN A 537 20.26 -9.99 -14.49
C GLN A 537 21.62 -10.70 -14.50
N ASN A 538 22.72 -9.94 -14.54
CA ASN A 538 24.06 -10.51 -14.49
C ASN A 538 24.29 -11.27 -13.17
N ALA A 539 23.95 -10.65 -12.04
CA ALA A 539 24.06 -11.27 -10.73
C ALA A 539 23.26 -12.57 -10.64
N TYR A 540 22.01 -12.55 -11.10
CA TYR A 540 21.15 -13.73 -11.15
C TYR A 540 21.73 -14.85 -12.03
N ASN A 541 22.28 -14.51 -13.21
CA ASN A 541 22.90 -15.49 -14.11
C ASN A 541 24.08 -16.20 -13.45
N HIS A 542 24.98 -15.46 -12.79
CA HIS A 542 26.09 -16.07 -12.05
C HIS A 542 25.59 -16.96 -10.91
N LEU A 543 24.62 -16.49 -10.10
CA LEU A 543 24.04 -17.27 -9.00
C LEU A 543 23.38 -18.57 -9.50
N LYS A 544 22.67 -18.53 -10.63
CA LYS A 544 22.05 -19.70 -11.27
C LYS A 544 23.08 -20.68 -11.82
N THR A 545 24.06 -20.20 -12.59
CA THR A 545 25.10 -21.04 -13.21
C THR A 545 25.92 -21.79 -12.15
N HIS A 546 26.27 -21.11 -11.06
CA HIS A 546 27.03 -21.70 -9.95
C HIS A 546 26.15 -22.50 -8.96
N LYS A 547 24.85 -22.64 -9.25
CA LYS A 547 23.87 -23.35 -8.42
C LYS A 547 23.89 -22.90 -6.95
N VAL A 548 24.00 -21.59 -6.74
CA VAL A 548 24.04 -21.01 -5.39
C VAL A 548 22.69 -21.22 -4.71
N THR A 549 22.74 -21.84 -3.54
CA THR A 549 21.58 -22.07 -2.67
C THR A 549 21.31 -20.87 -1.76
N VAL A 550 20.08 -20.76 -1.25
CA VAL A 550 19.67 -19.66 -0.36
C VAL A 550 20.57 -19.57 0.88
N ASP A 551 20.97 -20.69 1.49
CA ASP A 551 21.84 -20.66 2.66
C ASP A 551 23.26 -20.20 2.36
N GLN A 552 23.79 -20.57 1.19
CA GLN A 552 25.09 -20.07 0.72
C GLN A 552 25.04 -18.57 0.49
N LEU A 553 24.04 -18.07 -0.24
CA LEU A 553 23.87 -16.63 -0.49
C LEU A 553 23.67 -15.87 0.82
N TYR A 554 22.85 -16.38 1.74
CA TYR A 554 22.67 -15.79 3.07
C TYR A 554 24.01 -15.64 3.81
N LYS A 555 24.84 -16.69 3.85
CA LYS A 555 26.16 -16.63 4.49
C LYS A 555 27.08 -15.58 3.86
N VAL A 556 27.08 -15.48 2.52
CA VAL A 556 27.85 -14.45 1.81
C VAL A 556 27.36 -13.04 2.14
N LEU A 557 26.05 -12.82 2.23
CA LEU A 557 25.48 -11.52 2.64
C LEU A 557 25.86 -11.16 4.08
N ILE A 558 25.86 -12.13 5.00
CA ILE A 558 26.29 -11.90 6.39
C ILE A 558 27.80 -11.60 6.47
N ASP A 559 28.63 -12.25 5.67
CA ASP A 559 30.06 -11.95 5.56
C ASP A 559 30.29 -10.53 4.99
N TYR A 560 29.48 -10.14 4.00
CA TYR A 560 29.51 -8.79 3.44
C TYR A 560 29.16 -7.70 4.47
N CYS A 561 28.36 -7.98 5.50
CA CYS A 561 28.09 -7.01 6.57
C CYS A 561 29.36 -6.46 7.24
N GLY A 562 30.42 -7.28 7.34
CA GLY A 562 31.73 -6.84 7.86
C GLY A 562 32.47 -5.89 6.92
N HIS A 563 32.27 -6.05 5.60
CA HIS A 563 32.97 -5.35 4.53
C HIS A 563 32.18 -4.14 3.98
N ALA A 564 30.87 -4.07 4.22
CA ALA A 564 30.01 -2.99 3.76
C ALA A 564 30.48 -1.60 4.23
N ARG A 565 31.26 -1.55 5.33
CA ARG A 565 31.87 -0.32 5.85
C ARG A 565 33.00 0.21 4.97
N GLU A 566 33.63 -0.66 4.17
CA GLU A 566 34.77 -0.39 3.30
C GLU A 566 34.36 0.01 1.87
N ARG A 567 33.06 0.15 1.59
CA ARG A 567 32.49 0.57 0.29
C ARG A 567 32.82 -0.37 -0.89
N SER A 568 33.08 -1.65 -0.64
CA SER A 568 33.13 -2.65 -1.71
C SER A 568 31.76 -2.77 -2.39
N ASP A 569 31.69 -3.02 -3.70
CA ASP A 569 30.41 -3.32 -4.38
C ASP A 569 29.87 -4.71 -3.96
N LEU A 570 28.56 -4.79 -3.69
CA LEU A 570 27.90 -5.99 -3.19
C LEU A 570 27.98 -7.17 -4.18
N TYR A 571 27.68 -6.93 -5.46
CA TYR A 571 27.66 -8.01 -6.46
C TYR A 571 29.08 -8.48 -6.76
N VAL A 572 30.04 -7.57 -6.89
CA VAL A 572 31.46 -7.91 -7.04
C VAL A 572 31.96 -8.76 -5.86
N PHE A 573 31.59 -8.41 -4.63
CA PHE A 573 31.94 -9.21 -3.45
C PHE A 573 31.35 -10.63 -3.52
N ILE A 574 30.07 -10.75 -3.89
CA ILE A 574 29.40 -12.03 -4.06
C ILE A 574 30.11 -12.89 -5.11
N PHE A 575 30.44 -12.31 -6.27
CA PHE A 575 31.10 -13.03 -7.36
C PHE A 575 32.45 -13.61 -6.94
N LYS A 576 33.26 -12.85 -6.20
CA LYS A 576 34.52 -13.34 -5.62
C LYS A 576 34.29 -14.52 -4.67
N LYS A 577 33.26 -14.44 -3.83
CA LYS A 577 32.96 -15.48 -2.82
C LYS A 577 32.39 -16.77 -3.42
N ILE A 578 31.69 -16.69 -4.54
CA ILE A 578 31.15 -17.87 -5.23
C ILE A 578 32.11 -18.44 -6.30
N GLY A 579 33.30 -17.86 -6.43
CA GLY A 579 34.36 -18.36 -7.32
C GLY A 579 34.23 -17.98 -8.79
N VAL A 580 33.52 -16.89 -9.10
CA VAL A 580 33.50 -16.34 -10.48
C VAL A 580 34.90 -15.83 -10.82
N GLN A 581 35.42 -16.27 -11.97
CA GLN A 581 36.76 -15.87 -12.40
C GLN A 581 36.79 -14.38 -12.76
N PRO A 582 37.87 -13.63 -12.48
CA PRO A 582 37.98 -12.22 -12.85
C PRO A 582 37.79 -11.94 -14.35
N SER A 583 38.08 -12.92 -15.21
CA SER A 583 37.85 -12.83 -16.66
C SER A 583 36.38 -12.89 -17.09
N GLN A 584 35.48 -13.23 -16.17
CA GLN A 584 34.03 -13.33 -16.40
C GLN A 584 33.24 -12.15 -15.80
N LEU A 585 33.94 -11.19 -15.17
CA LEU A 585 33.38 -10.05 -14.44
C LEU A 585 33.19 -8.80 -15.30
#